data_AF-A0A9D6DYW8-F1
#
_entry.id   AF-A0A9D6DYW8-F1
#
_cell.length_a   1.000
_cell.length_b   1.000
_cell.length_c   1.000
_cell.angle_alpha   90.00
_cell.angle_beta   90.00
_cell.angle_gamma   90.00
#
_symmetry.space_group_name_H-M   'P 1'
#
loop_
_entity.id
_entity.type
_entity.pdbx_description
1 polymer ?
#
loop_
_entity_poly.entity_id
_entity_poly.type
_entity_poly.pdbx_seq_one_letter_code
_entity_poly.pdbx_strand_id
1 'polypeptide(L)'
;MQELIGVPLNFIAGAALVGISGWIYQVNKTRSTAALALAIGVLVSSVLMVAVNFTVYPLFCRLLFQRVPGASELSAVLWSAVFPFNLGKGFVDSFLVFLVYKKLGGLLKN
;
A
#
# COMPACT_ATOMS: atom_id res chain seq x y z
N MET A 1 -16.19 -11.21 -9.65
CA MET A 1 -14.84 -11.46 -10.20
C MET A 1 -13.86 -10.35 -9.83
N GLN A 2 -14.24 -9.06 -9.88
CA GLN A 2 -13.37 -7.94 -9.48
C GLN A 2 -12.92 -8.00 -8.02
N GLU A 3 -13.83 -8.30 -7.08
CA GLU A 3 -13.53 -8.50 -5.65
C GLU A 3 -12.45 -9.58 -5.40
N LEU A 4 -12.42 -10.64 -6.22
CA LEU A 4 -11.46 -11.74 -6.08
C LEU A 4 -10.01 -11.30 -6.33
N ILE A 5 -9.82 -10.21 -7.10
CA ILE A 5 -8.52 -9.63 -7.38
C ILE A 5 -8.25 -8.43 -6.46
N GLY A 6 -9.27 -7.62 -6.18
CA GLY A 6 -9.16 -6.43 -5.35
C GLY A 6 -8.84 -6.73 -3.88
N VAL A 7 -9.50 -7.73 -3.28
CA VAL A 7 -9.30 -8.08 -1.87
C VAL A 7 -7.85 -8.53 -1.58
N PRO A 8 -7.25 -9.47 -2.34
CA PRO A 8 -5.86 -9.84 -2.14
C PRO A 8 -4.88 -8.67 -2.34
N LEU A 9 -5.09 -7.83 -3.36
CA LEU A 9 -4.24 -6.66 -3.60
C LEU A 9 -4.29 -5.68 -2.43
N ASN A 10 -5.49 -5.41 -1.91
CA ASN A 10 -5.67 -4.55 -0.75
C ASN A 10 -4.96 -5.12 0.48
N PHE A 11 -5.08 -6.43 0.72
CA PHE A 11 -4.39 -7.10 1.81
C PHE A 11 -2.87 -6.99 1.68
N ILE A 12 -2.30 -7.25 0.49
CA ILE A 12 -0.86 -7.13 0.25
C ILE A 12 -0.38 -5.70 0.51
N ALA A 13 -1.12 -4.68 0.03
CA ALA A 13 -0.79 -3.28 0.26
C ALA A 13 -0.77 -2.92 1.75
N GLY A 14 -1.82 -3.33 2.48
CA GLY A 14 -1.93 -3.10 3.91
C GLY A 14 -0.88 -3.85 4.72
N ALA A 15 -0.64 -5.12 4.40
CA ALA A 15 0.37 -5.95 5.06
C ALA A 15 1.78 -5.37 4.87
N ALA A 16 2.12 -4.90 3.67
CA ALA A 16 3.40 -4.24 3.41
C ALA A 16 3.54 -2.92 4.19
N LEU A 17 2.50 -2.07 4.16
CA LEU A 17 2.49 -0.81 4.89
C LEU A 17 2.70 -1.03 6.40
N VAL A 18 1.90 -1.91 7.01
CA VAL A 18 1.95 -2.16 8.45
C VAL A 18 3.23 -2.92 8.84
N GLY A 19 3.65 -3.90 8.05
CA GLY A 19 4.85 -4.69 8.30
C GLY A 19 6.12 -3.84 8.32
N ILE A 20 6.32 -3.01 7.29
CA ILE A 20 7.48 -2.13 7.17
C ILE A 20 7.45 -1.04 8.25
N SER A 21 6.30 -0.37 8.43
CA SER A 21 6.17 0.69 9.43
C SER A 21 6.37 0.15 10.85
N GLY A 22 5.80 -1.02 11.15
CA GLY A 22 5.92 -1.67 12.44
C GLY A 22 7.36 -2.10 12.74
N TRP A 23 8.08 -2.64 11.75
CA TRP A 23 9.47 -3.03 11.92
C TRP A 23 10.38 -1.82 12.20
N ILE A 24 10.27 -0.74 11.41
CA ILE A 24 11.08 0.47 11.59
C ILE A 24 10.77 1.14 12.94
N TYR A 25 9.49 1.23 13.32
CA TYR A 25 9.09 1.85 14.59
C TYR A 25 9.60 1.07 15.81
N GLN A 26 9.75 -0.26 15.72
CA GLN A 26 10.23 -1.08 16.82
C GLN A 26 11.68 -0.80 17.22
N VAL A 27 12.51 -0.31 16.29
CA VAL A 27 13.93 -0.01 16.54
C VAL A 27 14.08 1.07 17.61
N ASN A 28 13.28 2.13 17.54
CA ASN A 28 13.26 3.20 18.53
C ASN A 28 11.87 3.84 18.59
N LYS A 29 11.15 3.71 19.70
CA LYS A 29 9.73 4.05 19.80
C LYS A 29 9.50 5.51 20.16
N THR A 30 9.59 6.39 19.17
CA THR A 30 9.36 7.85 19.31
C THR A 30 8.29 8.35 18.34
N ARG A 31 7.82 9.59 18.52
CA ARG A 31 6.89 10.22 17.56
C ARG A 31 7.54 10.42 16.19
N SER A 32 8.81 10.84 16.17
CA SER A 32 9.56 11.09 14.95
C SER A 32 9.80 9.80 14.16
N THR A 33 10.17 8.71 14.84
CA THR A 33 10.32 7.41 14.20
C THR A 33 9.00 6.83 13.71
N ALA A 34 7.88 7.07 14.41
CA ALA A 34 6.57 6.67 13.90
C ALA A 34 6.23 7.40 12.58
N ALA A 35 6.45 8.71 12.50
CA ALA A 35 6.22 9.48 11.27
C ALA A 35 7.12 8.99 10.11
N LEU A 36 8.41 8.78 10.38
CA LEU A 36 9.36 8.26 9.39
C LEU A 36 8.99 6.85 8.94
N ALA A 37 8.65 5.96 9.88
CA ALA A 37 8.28 4.58 9.60
C ALA A 37 7.03 4.51 8.70
N LEU A 38 6.01 5.31 9.00
CA LEU A 38 4.82 5.41 8.19
C LEU A 38 5.12 5.96 6.79
N ALA A 39 5.92 7.03 6.67
CA ALA A 39 6.30 7.58 5.37
C ALA A 39 7.04 6.54 4.50
N ILE A 40 7.98 5.80 5.07
CA ILE A 40 8.69 4.71 4.38
C ILE A 40 7.73 3.58 4.02
N GLY A 41 6.84 3.19 4.94
CA GLY A 41 5.83 2.16 4.70
C GLY A 41 4.91 2.50 3.53
N VAL A 42 4.47 3.76 3.41
CA VAL A 42 3.64 4.22 2.29
C VAL A 42 4.40 4.13 0.97
N LEU A 43 5.65 4.59 0.93
CA LEU A 43 6.46 4.52 -0.28
C LEU A 43 6.71 3.07 -0.71
N VAL A 44 7.12 2.20 0.23
CA VAL A 44 7.38 0.79 -0.06
C VAL A 44 6.11 0.08 -0.52
N SER A 45 4.97 0.29 0.15
CA SER A 45 3.68 -0.29 -0.25
C SER A 45 3.25 0.20 -1.64
N SER A 46 3.43 1.48 -1.95
CA SER A 46 3.07 2.05 -3.26
C SER A 46 3.92 1.48 -4.40
N VAL A 47 5.23 1.35 -4.20
CA VAL A 47 6.14 0.73 -5.18
C VAL A 47 5.84 -0.76 -5.33
N LEU A 48 5.56 -1.46 -4.23
CA LEU A 48 5.15 -2.87 -4.27
C LEU A 48 3.87 -3.03 -5.10
N MET A 49 2.91 -2.13 -4.95
CA MET A 49 1.66 -2.19 -5.72
C MET A 49 1.88 -1.97 -7.21
N VAL A 50 2.82 -1.12 -7.61
CA VAL A 50 3.25 -1.02 -9.01
C VAL A 50 3.83 -2.36 -9.48
N ALA A 51 4.76 -2.95 -8.71
CA ALA A 51 5.40 -4.23 -9.04
C ALA A 51 4.39 -5.38 -9.17
N VAL A 52 3.43 -5.50 -8.25
CA VAL A 52 2.39 -6.53 -8.31
C VAL A 52 1.45 -6.31 -9.49
N ASN A 53 1.09 -5.06 -9.78
CA ASN A 53 0.18 -4.75 -10.88
C ASN A 53 0.81 -4.90 -12.27
N PHE A 54 2.14 -5.02 -12.41
CA PHE A 54 2.75 -5.44 -13.68
C PHE A 54 2.23 -6.80 -14.16
N THR A 55 1.91 -7.72 -13.25
CA THR A 55 1.39 -9.04 -13.60
C THR A 55 -0.13 -9.08 -13.50
N VAL A 56 -0.69 -8.47 -12.46
CA VAL A 56 -2.14 -8.56 -12.18
C VAL A 56 -2.97 -7.75 -13.17
N TYR A 57 -2.52 -6.56 -13.58
CA TYR A 57 -3.30 -5.71 -14.48
C TYR A 57 -3.47 -6.32 -15.89
N PRO A 58 -2.42 -6.84 -16.57
CA PRO A 58 -2.61 -7.53 -17.84
C PRO A 58 -3.51 -8.77 -17.75
N LEU A 59 -3.39 -9.54 -16.65
CA LEU A 59 -4.26 -10.69 -16.41
C LEU A 59 -5.71 -10.27 -16.22
N PHE A 60 -5.95 -9.21 -15.44
CA PHE A 60 -7.27 -8.62 -15.25
C PHE A 60 -7.89 -8.17 -16.58
N CYS A 61 -7.13 -7.45 -17.40
CA CYS A 61 -7.59 -7.02 -18.72
C CYS A 61 -7.91 -8.20 -19.65
N ARG A 62 -7.09 -9.26 -19.62
CA ARG A 62 -7.32 -10.46 -20.42
C ARG A 62 -8.59 -11.18 -20.01
N LEU A 63 -8.86 -11.28 -18.71
CA LEU A 63 -10.04 -11.98 -18.19
C LEU A 63 -11.35 -11.22 -18.44
N LEU A 64 -11.34 -9.89 -18.32
CA LEU A 64 -12.57 -9.08 -18.40
C LEU A 64 -12.83 -8.49 -19.80
N PHE A 65 -11.78 -8.10 -20.51
CA PHE A 65 -11.89 -7.41 -21.79
C PHE A 65 -11.31 -8.22 -22.96
N GLN A 66 -10.89 -9.46 -22.72
CA GLN A 66 -10.29 -10.36 -23.72
C GLN A 66 -9.11 -9.73 -24.48
N ARG A 67 -8.38 -8.82 -23.83
CA ARG A 67 -7.27 -8.06 -24.42
C ARG A 67 -6.09 -7.98 -23.46
N VAL A 68 -4.88 -7.99 -24.02
CA VAL A 68 -3.64 -7.73 -23.28
C VAL A 68 -3.18 -6.30 -23.60
N PRO A 69 -2.97 -5.44 -22.59
CA PRO A 69 -2.49 -4.07 -22.83
C PRO A 69 -1.06 -4.07 -23.39
N GLY A 70 -0.75 -3.06 -24.21
CA GLY A 70 0.62 -2.85 -24.68
C GLY A 70 1.55 -2.38 -23.57
N ALA A 71 2.87 -2.51 -23.75
CA ALA A 71 3.85 -2.14 -22.72
C ALA A 71 3.78 -0.65 -22.32
N SER A 72 3.53 0.25 -23.27
CA SER A 72 3.37 1.69 -23.03
C SER A 72 2.09 2.03 -22.27
N GLU A 73 1.00 1.35 -22.58
CA GLU A 73 -0.27 1.52 -21.88
C GLU A 73 -0.19 0.99 -20.45
N LEU A 74 0.42 -0.19 -20.28
CA LEU A 74 0.67 -0.76 -18.95
C LEU A 74 1.50 0.21 -18.11
N SER A 75 2.66 0.66 -18.62
CA SER A 75 3.52 1.57 -17.86
C SER A 75 2.82 2.89 -17.53
N ALA A 76 2.03 3.45 -18.46
CA ALA A 76 1.24 4.64 -18.22
C ALA A 76 0.27 4.43 -17.05
N VAL A 77 -0.57 3.40 -17.10
CA VAL A 77 -1.57 3.13 -16.03
C VAL A 77 -0.90 2.89 -14.67
N LEU A 78 0.21 2.15 -14.64
CA LEU A 78 0.88 1.85 -13.37
C LEU A 78 1.45 3.10 -12.71
N TRP A 79 2.10 3.98 -13.47
CA TRP A 79 2.73 5.17 -12.90
C TRP A 79 1.78 6.35 -12.74
N SER A 80 0.80 6.51 -13.62
CA SER A 80 -0.14 7.65 -13.58
C SER A 80 -1.37 7.39 -12.73
N ALA A 81 -1.74 6.14 -12.47
CA ALA A 81 -2.93 5.79 -11.70
C ALA A 81 -2.62 4.91 -10.49
N VAL A 82 -1.96 3.76 -10.68
CA VAL A 82 -1.75 2.79 -9.57
C VAL A 82 -0.84 3.37 -8.50
N PHE A 83 0.30 3.95 -8.89
CA PHE A 83 1.23 4.55 -7.95
C PHE A 83 0.61 5.70 -7.14
N PRO A 84 0.04 6.76 -7.75
CA PRO A 84 -0.54 7.86 -6.98
C PRO A 84 -1.77 7.45 -6.16
N PHE A 85 -2.59 6.50 -6.64
CA PHE A 85 -3.69 5.96 -5.86
C PHE A 85 -3.22 5.29 -4.56
N ASN A 86 -2.21 4.42 -4.64
CA ASN A 86 -1.67 3.74 -3.46
C ASN A 86 -0.94 4.70 -2.52
N LEU A 87 -0.27 5.71 -3.07
CA LEU A 87 0.39 6.75 -2.28
C LEU A 87 -0.64 7.57 -1.49
N GLY A 88 -1.71 8.02 -2.14
CA GLY A 88 -2.80 8.78 -1.50
C GLY A 88 -3.54 7.95 -0.45
N LYS A 89 -3.87 6.70 -0.77
CA LYS A 89 -4.50 5.77 0.17
C LYS A 89 -3.60 5.52 1.39
N GLY A 90 -2.35 5.15 1.17
CA GLY A 90 -1.40 4.88 2.25
C GLY A 90 -1.15 6.12 3.13
N PHE A 91 -1.18 7.31 2.54
CA PHE A 91 -1.11 8.57 3.29
C PHE A 91 -2.30 8.73 4.25
N VAL A 92 -3.53 8.50 3.78
CA VAL A 92 -4.74 8.57 4.62
C VAL A 92 -4.67 7.57 5.77
N ASP A 93 -4.35 6.31 5.46
CA ASP A 93 -4.21 5.25 6.48
C ASP A 93 -3.15 5.62 7.53
N SER A 94 -1.99 6.09 7.05
CA SER A 94 -0.87 6.50 7.92
C SER A 94 -1.20 7.71 8.78
N PHE A 95 -1.90 8.69 8.21
CA PHE A 95 -2.35 9.87 8.94
C PHE A 95 -3.28 9.49 10.08
N LEU A 96 -4.27 8.62 9.81
CA LEU A 96 -5.18 8.11 10.82
C LEU A 96 -4.43 7.34 11.92
N VAL A 97 -3.52 6.44 11.55
CA VAL A 97 -2.67 5.69 12.51
C VAL A 97 -1.87 6.64 13.38
N PHE A 98 -1.22 7.66 12.80
CA PHE A 98 -0.40 8.61 13.56
C PHE A 98 -1.21 9.40 14.60
N LEU A 99 -2.49 9.67 14.35
CA LEU A 99 -3.37 10.34 15.31
C LEU A 99 -3.79 9.44 16.47
N VAL A 100 -4.00 8.14 16.23
CA VAL A 100 -4.62 7.22 17.21
C VAL A 100 -3.63 6.31 17.92
N TYR A 101 -2.44 6.04 17.36
CA TYR A 101 -1.56 4.95 17.83
C TYR A 101 -1.16 5.08 19.31
N LYS A 102 -0.96 6.30 19.83
CA LYS A 102 -0.63 6.50 21.24
C LYS A 102 -1.79 6.20 22.18
N LYS A 103 -3.03 6.53 21.80
CA LYS A 103 -4.22 6.23 22.62
C LYS A 103 -4.42 4.73 22.74
N LEU A 104 -4.24 4.01 21.63
CA LEU A 104 -4.32 2.54 21.60
C LEU A 104 -3.17 1.88 22.36
N GLY A 105 -1.95 2.42 22.26
CA GLY A 105 -0.80 1.91 23.01
C GLY A 105 -0.94 2.01 24.53
N GLY A 106 -1.69 2.99 25.03
CA GLY A 106 -2.05 3.08 26.46
C GLY A 106 -3.10 2.03 26.88
N LEU A 107 -4.07 1.74 26.00
CA LEU A 107 -5.12 0.74 26.26
C LEU A 107 -4.58 -0.70 26.25
N LEU A 108 -3.65 -1.00 25.35
CA LEU A 108 -3.10 -2.35 25.18
C LEU A 108 -2.03 -2.72 26.23
N LYS A 109 -1.57 -1.74 27.02
CA LYS A 109 -0.50 -1.93 28.01
C LYS A 109 -1.04 -1.91 29.46
N ASN A 110 -2.36 -1.77 29.62
CA ASN A 110 -3.06 -1.85 30.90
C ASN A 110 -3.64 -3.24 31.11
#